data_AF-A0A835BMK0-F1
#
_entry.id   AF-A0A835BMK0-F1
#
_cell.length_a   1.000
_cell.length_b   1.000
_cell.length_c   1.000
_cell.angle_alpha   90.00
_cell.angle_beta   90.00
_cell.angle_gamma   90.00
#
_symmetry.space_group_name_H-M   'P 1'
#
loop_
_entity.id
_entity.type
_entity.pdbx_description
1 polymer ?
#
loop_
_entity_poly.entity_id
_entity_poly.type
_entity_poly.pdbx_seq_one_letter_code
_entity_poly.pdbx_strand_id
1 'polypeptide(L)' 'MTSAAGMPKKSAAALCMLIIWEIWKERNARTFDRKEESTQGLMAKIKNEANAWMMAGAKPLALVLVRE' A
#
# COMPACT_ATOMS: atom_id res chain seq x y z
N MET A 1 -8.18 -26.76 14.58
CA MET A 1 -7.20 -26.41 13.53
C MET A 1 -7.86 -25.38 12.60
N THR A 2 -7.69 -24.09 12.86
CA THR A 2 -8.30 -23.03 12.04
C THR A 2 -7.45 -22.79 10.80
N SER A 3 -8.07 -23.01 9.65
CA SER A 3 -7.49 -22.95 8.31
C SER A 3 -6.78 -21.62 8.02
N ALA A 4 -5.60 -21.73 7.39
CA ALA A 4 -4.84 -20.63 6.83
C ALA A 4 -5.59 -20.01 5.65
N ALA A 5 -6.61 -19.19 5.92
CA ALA A 5 -7.22 -18.37 4.89
C ALA A 5 -6.22 -17.28 4.50
N GLY A 6 -5.55 -17.51 3.37
CA GLY A 6 -4.73 -16.51 2.68
C GLY A 6 -5.54 -15.24 2.43
N MET A 7 -4.82 -14.12 2.27
CA MET A 7 -5.38 -12.79 2.07
C MET A 7 -6.53 -12.80 1.05
N PRO A 8 -7.68 -12.18 1.34
CA PRO A 8 -8.77 -12.09 0.37
C PRO A 8 -8.25 -11.46 -0.94
N LYS A 9 -8.54 -12.08 -2.09
CA LYS A 9 -8.00 -11.65 -3.41
C LYS A 9 -8.19 -10.14 -3.69
N LYS A 10 -9.32 -9.58 -3.24
CA LYS A 10 -9.65 -8.15 -3.38
C LYS A 10 -8.71 -7.26 -2.56
N SER A 11 -8.34 -7.71 -1.37
CA SER A 11 -7.40 -7.02 -0.48
C SER A 11 -5.99 -6.99 -1.07
N ALA A 12 -5.54 -8.13 -1.60
CA ALA A 12 -4.25 -8.23 -2.28
C ALA A 12 -4.20 -7.33 -3.53
N ALA A 13 -5.26 -7.35 -4.35
CA ALA A 13 -5.35 -6.49 -5.53
C ALA A 13 -5.30 -4.98 -5.18
N ALA A 14 -6.02 -4.56 -4.14
CA ALA A 14 -6.00 -3.17 -3.68
C ALA A 14 -4.62 -2.74 -3.18
N LEU A 15 -3.94 -3.61 -2.42
CA LEU A 15 -2.58 -3.34 -1.95
C LEU A 15 -1.58 -3.28 -3.11
N CYS A 16 -1.65 -4.22 -4.07
CA CYS A 16 -0.81 -4.19 -5.26
C CYS A 16 -1.03 -2.90 -6.07
N MET A 17 -2.28 -2.47 -6.25
CA MET A 17 -2.60 -1.22 -6.94
C MET A 17 -1.97 -0.02 -6.22
N LEU A 18 -2.08 0.04 -4.90
CA LEU A 18 -1.49 1.12 -4.10
C LEU A 18 0.04 1.14 -4.22
N ILE A 19 0.70 -0.02 -4.13
CA ILE A 19 2.15 -0.13 -4.27
C ILE A 19 2.59 0.34 -5.68
N ILE A 20 1.92 -0.14 -6.73
CA ILE A 20 2.22 0.27 -8.11
C ILE A 20 2.03 1.79 -8.28
N TRP A 21 0.97 2.34 -7.68
CA TRP A 21 0.69 3.78 -7.71
C TRP A 21 1.79 4.60 -7.03
N GLU A 22 2.23 4.22 -5.82
CA GLU A 22 3.30 4.93 -5.11
C GLU A 22 4.64 4.85 -5.85
N ILE A 23 4.98 3.68 -6.43
CA ILE A 23 6.19 3.53 -7.26
C ILE A 23 6.12 4.42 -8.50
N TRP A 24 4.96 4.49 -9.16
CA TRP A 24 4.77 5.34 -10.32
C TRP A 24 4.95 6.82 -9.96
N LYS A 25 4.35 7.28 -8.85
CA LYS A 25 4.54 8.66 -8.35
C LYS A 25 6.01 8.97 -8.04
N GLU A 26 6.73 8.06 -7.38
CA GLU A 26 8.16 8.23 -7.09
C GLU A 26 8.99 8.37 -8.37
N ARG A 27 8.73 7.52 -9.37
CA ARG A 27 9.42 7.61 -10.68
C ARG A 27 9.16 8.95 -11.36
N ASN A 28 7.92 9.44 -11.32
CA ASN A 28 7.59 10.75 -11.87
C ASN A 28 8.28 11.89 -11.13
N ALA A 29 8.26 11.89 -9.79
CA ALA A 29 8.95 12.90 -8.99
C ALA A 29 10.47 12.93 -9.30
N ARG A 30 11.08 11.76 -9.48
CA ARG A 30 12.49 11.65 -9.86
C ARG A 30 12.78 12.23 -11.24
N THR A 31 11.90 12.00 -12.20
CA THR A 31 12.08 12.47 -13.59
C THR A 31 11.77 13.97 -13.72
N PHE A 32 10.63 14.42 -13.21
CA PHE A 32 10.12 15.77 -13.44
C PHE A 32 10.59 16.76 -12.38
N ASP A 33 10.64 16.35 -11.10
CA ASP A 33 11.00 17.25 -9.99
C ASP A 33 12.47 17.09 -9.57
N ARG A 34 13.20 16.15 -10.18
CA ARG A 34 14.57 15.77 -9.78
C ARG A 34 14.68 15.40 -8.30
N LYS A 35 13.58 14.94 -7.70
CA LYS A 35 13.49 14.57 -6.29
C LYS A 35 13.47 13.06 -6.16
N GLU A 36 14.33 12.53 -5.31
CA GLU A 36 14.39 11.11 -4.98
C GLU A 36 13.95 10.88 -3.53
N GLU A 37 13.07 9.91 -3.34
CA GLU A 37 12.71 9.41 -2.02
C GLU A 37 13.51 8.16 -1.69
N SER A 38 13.86 8.00 -0.41
CA SER A 38 14.48 6.75 0.04
C SER A 38 13.47 5.59 0.00
N THR A 39 13.95 4.35 -0.15
CA THR A 39 13.10 3.15 -0.09
C THR A 39 12.28 3.10 1.21
N GLN A 40 12.88 3.51 2.33
CA GLN A 40 12.20 3.58 3.62
C GLN A 40 11.11 4.64 3.64
N GLY A 41 11.36 5.82 3.06
CA GLY A 41 10.36 6.89 2.91
C GLY A 41 9.20 6.48 2.00
N LEU A 42 9.48 5.80 0.89
CA LEU A 42 8.44 5.26 0.01
C LEU A 42 7.58 4.20 0.71
N MET A 43 8.21 3.30 1.48
CA MET A 43 7.47 2.30 2.27
C MET A 43 6.59 2.96 3.33
N ALA A 44 7.07 4.02 3.98
CA ALA A 44 6.27 4.78 4.94
C ALA A 44 5.05 5.44 4.27
N LYS A 45 5.19 6.01 3.07
CA LYS A 45 4.08 6.56 2.29
C LYS A 45 3.03 5.50 1.96
N ILE A 46 3.46 4.32 1.48
CA ILE A 46 2.55 3.20 1.19
C ILE A 46 1.76 2.80 2.44
N LYS A 47 2.43 2.65 3.58
CA LYS A 47 1.76 2.30 4.86
C LYS A 47 0.76 3.39 5.30
N ASN A 48 1.15 4.66 5.21
CA ASN A 48 0.29 5.78 5.59
C ASN A 48 -0.95 5.88 4.70
N GLU A 49 -0.80 5.71 3.39
CA GLU A 49 -1.91 5.75 2.43
C GLU A 49 -2.84 4.55 2.64
N ALA A 50 -2.29 3.36 2.87
CA ALA A 50 -3.09 2.18 3.19
C ALA A 50 -3.90 2.37 4.48
N ASN A 51 -3.29 2.97 5.52
CA ASN A 51 -3.98 3.36 6.75
C ASN A 51 -5.11 4.38 6.48
N ALA A 52 -4.85 5.40 5.66
CA ALA A 52 -5.86 6.38 5.29
C ALA A 52 -7.06 5.73 4.58
N TRP A 53 -6.81 4.77 3.67
CA TRP A 53 -7.89 4.05 2.98
C TRP A 53 -8.69 3.18 3.94
N MET A 54 -8.05 2.53 4.91
CA MET A 54 -8.76 1.79 5.97
C MET A 54 -9.68 2.70 6.77
N MET A 55 -9.18 3.87 7.20
CA MET A 55 -9.97 4.86 7.93
C MET A 55 -11.13 5.41 7.10
N ALA A 56 -10.96 5.50 5.77
CA ALA A 56 -12.01 5.87 4.82
C ALA A 56 -13.01 4.72 4.51
N GLY A 57 -12.86 3.55 5.14
CA GLY A 57 -13.80 2.44 5.02
C GLY A 57 -13.42 1.38 3.97
N ALA A 58 -12.18 1.35 3.48
CA ALA A 58 -11.68 0.28 2.63
C ALA A 58 -11.51 -1.04 3.41
N LYS A 59 -12.63 -1.72 3.69
CA LYS A 59 -12.71 -3.00 4.42
C LYS A 59 -11.74 -4.08 3.91
N PRO A 60 -11.43 -4.20 2.60
CA PRO A 60 -10.46 -5.18 2.13
C PRO A 60 -9.05 -4.97 2.70
N LEU A 61 -8.57 -3.73 2.83
CA LEU A 61 -7.22 -3.44 3.34
C LEU A 61 -7.11 -3.63 4.85
N ALA A 62 -8.21 -3.39 5.58
CA ALA A 62 -8.30 -3.64 7.02
C ALA A 62 -7.97 -5.09 7.42
N LEU A 63 -8.28 -6.07 6.56
CA LEU A 63 -7.97 -7.49 6.80
C LEU A 63 -6.49 -7.84 6.63
N VAL A 64 -5.68 -6.94 6.04
CA VAL A 64 -4.27 -7.18 5.69
C VAL A 64 -3.34 -6.60 6.73
N LEU A 65 -3.59 -5.36 7.14
CA LEU A 65 -2.68 -4.61 8.03
C LEU A 65 -2.93 -4.86 9.52
N VAL A 66 -4.10 -5.38 9.89
CA VAL A 66 -4.39 -5.81 11.28
C VAL A 66 -3.60 -7.06 11.69
N ARG A 67 -2.89 -7.71 10.74
CA ARG A 67 -2.08 -8.91 10.99
C ARG A 67 -0.59 -8.66 11.22
N GLU A 68 -0.13 -7.41 11.23
CA GLU A 68 1.24 -7.03 11.65
C GLU A 68 1.22 -6.35 13.02
#